data_AF-A0A6J0JAP3-F1
#
_entry.id   AF-A0A6J0JAP3-F1
#
_cell.length_a   1.000
_cell.length_b   1.000
_cell.length_c   1.000
_cell.angle_alpha   90.00
_cell.angle_beta   90.00
_cell.angle_gamma   90.00
#
_symmetry.space_group_name_H-M   'P 1'
#
loop_
_entity.id
_entity.type
_entity.pdbx_description
1 polymer ?
#
loop_
_entity_poly.entity_id
_entity_poly.type
_entity_poly.pdbx_seq_one_letter_code
_entity_poly.pdbx_strand_id
1 'polypeptide(L)'
;MASVGLSDVAMDVTSAGDTGLGPAGNVEECRCPVGYTGLSCQRCAPRFERVTRGPYLGTCSGCGCHGHSSTCDPVFGHCLNCQHNTEGPQCEKCRPGFFGDATKGTATACHPCPCPYTEPSRRTGGGTGPYWEH
;
A
#
# COMPACT_ATOMS: atom_id res chain seq x y z
N MET A 1 -19.82 18.12 -37.55
CA MET A 1 -18.83 17.79 -36.50
C MET A 1 -17.50 18.37 -36.93
N ALA A 2 -16.86 19.20 -36.11
CA ALA A 2 -15.49 19.61 -36.37
C ALA A 2 -14.56 18.59 -35.71
N SER A 3 -13.63 18.01 -36.48
CA SER A 3 -12.53 17.21 -35.95
C SER A 3 -11.27 18.06 -35.96
N VAL A 4 -10.48 17.98 -34.88
CA VAL A 4 -9.14 18.54 -34.79
C VAL A 4 -8.18 17.36 -34.82
N GLY A 5 -7.17 17.42 -35.69
CA GLY A 5 -6.14 16.39 -35.83
C GLY A 5 -4.77 17.00 -35.67
N LEU A 6 -3.86 16.25 -35.04
CA LEU A 6 -2.46 16.60 -34.91
C LEU A 6 -1.65 15.67 -35.83
N SER A 7 -0.82 16.24 -36.70
CA SER A 7 0.09 15.52 -37.60
C SER A 7 1.48 16.15 -37.54
N ASP A 8 2.52 15.38 -37.84
CA ASP A 8 3.93 15.84 -37.83
C ASP A 8 4.43 16.37 -36.46
N VAL A 9 4.28 15.57 -35.41
CA VAL A 9 4.86 15.89 -34.09
C VAL A 9 6.29 15.33 -34.01
N ALA A 10 7.27 16.22 -33.89
CA ALA A 10 8.65 15.88 -33.56
C ALA A 10 9.02 16.49 -32.20
N MET A 11 9.77 15.74 -31.38
CA MET A 11 10.23 16.19 -30.06
C MET A 11 11.64 15.70 -29.79
N ASP A 12 12.46 16.58 -29.21
CA ASP A 12 13.78 16.20 -28.70
C ASP A 12 13.64 15.44 -27.38
N VAL A 13 14.56 14.52 -27.13
CA VAL A 13 14.62 13.71 -25.91
C VAL A 13 16.00 13.81 -25.29
N THR A 14 16.08 13.57 -23.99
CA THR A 14 17.34 13.45 -23.27
C THR A 14 17.55 12.02 -22.82
N SER A 15 18.80 11.65 -22.61
CA SER A 15 19.19 10.35 -22.06
C SER A 15 19.95 10.53 -20.76
N ALA A 16 19.85 9.54 -19.87
CA ALA A 16 20.66 9.51 -18.65
C ALA A 16 22.18 9.31 -18.93
N GLY A 17 22.54 8.85 -20.13
CA GLY A 17 23.93 8.72 -20.55
C GLY A 17 24.53 10.06 -20.99
N ASP A 18 25.82 10.24 -20.74
CA ASP A 18 26.58 11.38 -21.24
C ASP A 18 26.74 11.27 -22.76
N THR A 19 26.18 12.25 -23.48
CA THR A 19 26.25 12.34 -24.94
C THR A 19 27.38 13.25 -25.42
N GLY A 20 28.13 13.89 -24.52
CA GLY A 20 29.13 14.91 -24.85
C GLY A 20 28.53 16.23 -25.37
N LEU A 21 27.21 16.36 -25.39
CA LEU A 21 26.50 17.56 -25.86
C LEU A 21 26.24 18.58 -24.73
N GLY A 22 26.72 18.28 -23.52
CA GLY A 22 26.49 19.09 -22.32
C GLY A 22 25.10 18.87 -21.70
N PRO A 23 24.78 19.60 -20.62
CA PRO A 23 23.51 19.47 -19.92
C PRO A 23 22.34 19.91 -20.80
N ALA A 24 21.24 19.17 -20.77
CA ALA A 24 20.02 19.56 -21.45
C ALA A 24 19.33 20.71 -20.70
N GLY A 25 19.40 21.93 -21.25
CA GLY A 25 18.95 23.14 -20.56
C GLY A 25 17.43 23.31 -20.39
N ASN A 26 16.61 22.54 -21.11
CA ASN A 26 15.15 22.62 -21.06
C ASN A 26 14.51 21.37 -20.43
N VAL A 27 15.30 20.52 -19.76
CA VAL A 27 14.80 19.34 -19.04
C VAL A 27 14.95 19.57 -17.55
N GLU A 28 13.79 19.71 -16.90
CA GLU A 28 13.71 19.88 -15.46
C GLU A 28 13.51 18.52 -14.79
N GLU A 29 14.45 18.14 -13.92
CA GLU A 29 14.29 17.02 -13.01
C GLU A 29 13.97 17.57 -11.61
N CYS A 30 12.73 17.38 -11.17
CA CYS A 30 12.28 17.89 -9.88
C CYS A 30 12.91 17.10 -8.73
N ARG A 31 13.43 17.82 -7.72
CA ARG A 31 13.80 17.20 -6.44
C ARG A 31 12.54 16.90 -5.63
N CYS A 32 12.10 15.65 -5.65
CA CYS A 32 10.80 15.30 -5.07
C CYS A 32 10.76 15.37 -3.54
N PRO A 33 9.64 15.84 -2.97
CA PRO A 33 9.39 15.73 -1.54
C PRO A 33 9.16 14.26 -1.14
N VAL A 34 9.15 14.01 0.17
CA VAL A 34 8.90 12.67 0.73
C VAL A 34 7.58 12.12 0.20
N GLY A 35 7.61 10.89 -0.30
CA GLY A 35 6.42 10.19 -0.80
C GLY A 35 6.14 10.37 -2.29
N TYR A 36 6.95 11.13 -3.02
CA TYR A 36 6.78 11.35 -4.46
C TYR A 36 8.00 10.88 -5.27
N THR A 37 7.78 10.51 -6.52
CA THR A 37 8.83 10.04 -7.45
C THR A 37 8.47 10.33 -8.91
N GLY A 38 9.46 10.20 -9.80
CA GLY A 38 9.39 10.56 -11.22
C GLY A 38 10.00 11.93 -11.52
N LEU A 39 10.30 12.18 -12.80
CA LEU A 39 10.98 13.40 -13.25
C LEU A 39 10.22 14.68 -12.88
N SER A 40 8.91 14.59 -12.73
CA SER A 40 8.03 15.70 -12.35
C SER A 40 7.30 15.43 -11.01
N CYS A 41 7.78 14.48 -10.21
CA CYS A 41 7.15 14.07 -8.95
C CYS A 41 5.68 13.68 -9.09
N GLN A 42 5.30 13.15 -10.25
CA GLN A 42 3.92 12.90 -10.61
C GLN A 42 3.37 11.58 -10.03
N ARG A 43 4.26 10.68 -9.61
CA ARG A 43 3.91 9.38 -9.03
C ARG A 43 4.15 9.37 -7.53
N CYS A 44 3.37 8.59 -6.78
CA CYS A 44 3.73 8.30 -5.40
C CYS A 44 4.94 7.36 -5.39
N ALA A 45 5.87 7.60 -4.47
CA ALA A 45 7.00 6.73 -4.23
C ALA A 45 6.51 5.34 -3.76
N PRO A 46 7.31 4.28 -3.92
CA PRO A 46 7.01 3.01 -3.27
C PRO A 46 6.74 3.25 -1.77
N ARG A 47 5.77 2.53 -1.19
CA ARG A 47 5.24 2.74 0.17
C ARG A 47 4.23 3.88 0.35
N PHE A 48 3.86 4.59 -0.71
CA PHE A 48 2.90 5.69 -0.62
C PHE A 48 1.74 5.46 -1.58
N GLU A 49 0.54 5.85 -1.14
CA GLU A 49 -0.70 5.85 -1.91
C GLU A 49 -1.19 7.28 -2.14
N ARG A 50 -1.91 7.50 -3.25
CA ARG A 50 -2.52 8.80 -3.53
C ARG A 50 -3.85 8.90 -2.81
N VAL A 51 -3.89 9.69 -1.75
CA VAL A 51 -5.16 10.02 -1.08
C VAL A 51 -5.77 11.24 -1.75
N THR A 52 -7.05 11.18 -2.14
CA THR A 52 -7.80 12.28 -2.82
C THR A 52 -8.02 13.52 -1.93
N ARG A 53 -7.31 13.62 -0.81
CA ARG A 53 -7.33 14.78 0.09
C ARG A 53 -6.19 15.74 -0.26
N GLY A 54 -6.53 17.03 -0.32
CA GLY A 54 -5.58 18.12 -0.53
C GLY A 54 -5.63 18.71 -1.94
N PRO A 55 -4.76 19.70 -2.21
CA PRO A 55 -4.69 20.36 -3.51
C PRO A 55 -4.22 19.41 -4.63
N TYR A 56 -4.46 19.79 -5.89
CA TYR A 56 -3.94 19.11 -7.09
C TYR A 56 -4.28 17.61 -7.20
N LEU A 57 -5.56 17.26 -7.02
CA LEU A 57 -6.07 15.86 -7.10
C LEU A 57 -5.51 14.90 -6.03
N GLY A 58 -4.94 15.41 -4.95
CA GLY A 58 -4.59 14.62 -3.77
C GLY A 58 -3.10 14.55 -3.44
N THR A 59 -2.80 14.03 -2.25
CA THR A 59 -1.46 13.97 -1.67
C THR A 59 -0.97 12.51 -1.60
N CYS A 60 0.34 12.26 -1.71
CA CYS A 60 0.89 10.94 -1.45
C CYS A 60 1.09 10.73 0.06
N SER A 61 0.33 9.82 0.64
CA SER A 61 0.42 9.43 2.05
C SER A 61 1.04 8.04 2.16
N GLY A 62 1.79 7.78 3.23
CA GLY A 62 2.35 6.45 3.47
C GLY A 62 1.25 5.38 3.63
N CYS A 63 1.49 4.18 3.10
CA CYS A 63 0.57 3.05 3.23
C CYS A 63 0.34 2.72 4.72
N GLY A 64 -0.93 2.71 5.14
CA GLY A 64 -1.33 2.39 6.52
C GLY A 64 -1.33 0.89 6.84
N CYS A 65 -0.22 0.19 6.64
CA CYS A 65 -0.16 -1.28 6.78
C CYS A 65 0.28 -1.79 8.15
N HIS A 66 0.17 -0.97 9.20
CA HIS A 66 0.63 -1.30 10.56
C HIS A 66 2.06 -1.87 10.64
N GLY A 67 2.95 -1.56 9.69
CA GLY A 67 4.31 -2.15 9.64
C GLY A 67 4.36 -3.61 9.15
N HIS A 68 3.24 -4.19 8.75
CA HIS A 68 3.11 -5.57 8.27
C HIS A 68 3.21 -5.74 6.76
N SER A 69 3.20 -4.66 5.98
CA SER A 69 3.48 -4.74 4.55
C SER A 69 4.32 -3.56 4.10
N SER A 70 5.20 -3.85 3.12
CA SER A 70 6.00 -2.88 2.38
C SER A 70 5.32 -2.31 1.12
N THR A 71 4.06 -2.62 0.83
CA THR A 71 3.42 -2.15 -0.41
C THR A 71 1.90 -2.05 -0.22
N CYS A 72 1.27 -1.12 -0.92
CA CYS A 72 -0.18 -1.03 -0.99
C CYS A 72 -0.62 -0.75 -2.41
N ASP A 73 -1.86 -1.14 -2.70
CA ASP A 73 -2.54 -0.88 -3.96
C ASP A 73 -2.70 0.64 -4.15
N PRO A 74 -2.27 1.21 -5.28
CA PRO A 74 -2.27 2.66 -5.50
C PRO A 74 -3.67 3.26 -5.70
N VAL A 75 -4.70 2.44 -5.93
CA VAL A 75 -6.08 2.86 -6.18
C VAL A 75 -6.93 2.73 -4.91
N PHE A 76 -6.85 1.58 -4.24
CA PHE A 76 -7.68 1.26 -3.08
C PHE A 76 -6.96 1.48 -1.73
N GLY A 77 -5.64 1.65 -1.75
CA GLY A 77 -4.85 1.78 -0.53
C GLY A 77 -4.66 0.49 0.27
N HIS A 78 -5.11 -0.64 -0.28
CA HIS A 78 -5.05 -1.92 0.39
C HIS A 78 -3.63 -2.48 0.41
N CYS A 79 -3.19 -2.90 1.58
CA CYS A 79 -1.88 -3.49 1.78
C CYS A 79 -1.74 -4.79 0.99
N LEU A 80 -0.65 -4.92 0.25
CA LEU A 80 -0.35 -6.10 -0.54
C LEU A 80 0.59 -7.00 0.26
N ASN A 81 0.41 -8.31 0.21
CA ASN A 81 1.31 -9.29 0.86
C ASN A 81 1.55 -9.02 2.37
N CYS A 82 0.48 -8.92 3.16
CA CYS A 82 0.57 -8.77 4.62
C CYS A 82 1.45 -9.89 5.25
N GLN A 83 2.50 -9.48 5.96
CA GLN A 83 3.47 -10.33 6.65
C GLN A 83 3.10 -10.54 8.13
N HIS A 84 3.94 -11.28 8.86
CA HIS A 84 3.77 -11.52 10.30
C HIS A 84 2.41 -12.17 10.65
N ASN A 85 1.91 -13.04 9.77
CA ASN A 85 0.63 -13.74 9.92
C ASN A 85 -0.58 -12.82 10.07
N THR A 86 -0.53 -11.64 9.44
CA THR A 86 -1.64 -10.71 9.35
C THR A 86 -2.39 -10.82 8.03
N GLU A 87 -3.62 -10.32 8.02
CA GLU A 87 -4.52 -10.19 6.87
C GLU A 87 -5.45 -8.99 7.06
N GLY A 88 -6.24 -8.69 6.03
CA GLY A 88 -7.12 -7.53 5.98
C GLY A 88 -6.55 -6.38 5.12
N PRO A 89 -7.39 -5.40 4.74
CA PRO A 89 -6.99 -4.26 3.89
C PRO A 89 -5.81 -3.45 4.41
N GLN A 90 -5.59 -3.41 5.72
CA GLN A 90 -4.51 -2.68 6.38
C GLN A 90 -3.57 -3.61 7.15
N CYS A 91 -3.68 -4.94 6.95
CA CYS A 91 -2.99 -5.94 7.74
C CYS A 91 -3.36 -5.87 9.24
N GLU A 92 -4.61 -5.52 9.53
CA GLU A 92 -5.11 -5.20 10.86
C GLU A 92 -5.72 -6.39 11.61
N LYS A 93 -5.70 -7.59 11.01
CA LYS A 93 -6.23 -8.83 11.60
C LYS A 93 -5.20 -9.94 11.56
N CYS A 94 -5.23 -10.84 12.53
CA CYS A 94 -4.46 -12.09 12.45
C CYS A 94 -5.16 -13.07 11.51
N ARG A 95 -4.37 -13.79 10.73
CA ARG A 95 -4.86 -14.89 9.87
C ARG A 95 -5.53 -15.98 10.71
N PRO A 96 -6.44 -16.77 10.12
CA PRO A 96 -6.98 -17.96 10.78
C PRO A 96 -5.86 -18.86 11.34
N GLY A 97 -6.03 -19.31 12.58
CA GLY A 97 -5.01 -20.09 13.31
C GLY A 97 -3.98 -19.26 14.07
N PHE A 98 -4.07 -17.92 14.00
CA PHE A 98 -3.26 -16.99 14.78
C PHE A 98 -4.14 -16.07 15.65
N PHE A 99 -3.61 -15.65 16.80
CA PHE A 99 -4.25 -14.73 17.73
C PHE A 99 -3.26 -13.68 18.23
N GLY A 100 -3.76 -12.51 18.63
CA GLY A 100 -2.94 -11.40 19.11
C GLY A 100 -3.48 -10.05 18.67
N ASP A 101 -2.59 -9.05 18.64
CA ASP A 101 -2.90 -7.67 18.26
C ASP A 101 -2.11 -7.31 16.99
N ALA A 102 -2.76 -7.53 15.85
CA ALA A 102 -2.23 -7.28 14.51
C ALA A 102 -2.00 -5.79 14.19
N THR A 103 -2.40 -4.86 15.05
CA THR A 103 -2.12 -3.43 14.85
C THR A 103 -0.72 -3.04 15.33
N LYS A 104 -0.06 -3.92 16.10
CA LYS A 104 1.33 -3.76 16.53
C LYS A 104 2.25 -4.18 15.40
N GLY A 105 3.02 -3.25 14.83
CA GLY A 105 3.95 -3.53 13.73
C GLY A 105 5.18 -4.37 14.04
N THR A 106 5.04 -5.36 14.90
CA THR A 106 6.09 -6.31 15.31
C THR A 106 5.85 -7.66 14.65
N ALA A 107 6.90 -8.44 14.42
CA ALA A 107 6.77 -9.78 13.85
C ALA A 107 5.98 -10.76 14.75
N THR A 108 5.87 -10.45 16.04
CA THR A 108 5.18 -11.23 17.07
C THR A 108 3.76 -10.73 17.34
N ALA A 109 3.21 -9.84 16.52
CA ALA A 109 1.86 -9.31 16.68
C ALA A 109 0.78 -10.42 16.70
N CYS A 110 1.00 -11.45 15.88
CA CYS A 110 0.12 -12.60 15.74
C CYS A 110 0.89 -13.89 16.07
N HIS A 111 0.46 -14.57 17.12
CA HIS A 111 1.02 -15.83 17.58
C HIS A 111 0.15 -17.02 17.14
N PRO A 112 0.74 -18.18 16.83
CA PRO A 112 -0.03 -19.37 16.52
C PRO A 112 -0.87 -19.78 17.72
N CYS A 113 -2.14 -20.13 17.50
CA CYS A 113 -3.03 -20.56 18.57
C CYS A 113 -2.46 -21.81 19.29
N PRO A 114 -2.35 -21.81 20.63
CA PRO A 114 -1.97 -23.01 21.37
C PRO A 114 -3.12 -24.03 21.31
N CYS A 115 -2.83 -25.24 20.82
CA CYS A 115 -3.70 -26.45 20.81
C CYS A 115 -4.61 -26.64 19.56
N PRO A 116 -5.11 -27.88 19.27
CA PRO A 116 -5.36 -28.40 17.92
C PRO A 116 -6.68 -27.91 17.30
N TYR A 117 -6.81 -26.60 17.13
CA TYR A 117 -7.97 -25.94 16.56
C TYR A 117 -7.59 -25.23 15.26
N THR A 118 -7.16 -26.01 14.27
CA THR A 118 -6.98 -25.56 12.88
C THR A 118 -8.27 -25.65 12.06
N GLU A 119 -9.40 -26.02 12.67
CA GLU A 119 -10.66 -26.23 11.98
C GLU A 119 -11.64 -25.04 12.15
N PRO A 120 -12.10 -24.39 11.05
CA PRO A 120 -13.10 -23.33 11.09
C PRO A 120 -14.48 -23.79 11.62
N SER A 121 -14.71 -25.10 11.68
CA SER A 121 -15.98 -25.74 12.03
C SER A 121 -16.25 -25.80 13.54
N ARG A 122 -15.27 -25.47 14.40
CA ARG A 122 -15.43 -25.40 15.86
C ARG A 122 -15.47 -23.97 16.39
N ARG A 123 -16.24 -23.09 15.74
CA ARG A 123 -16.62 -21.76 16.28
C ARG A 123 -17.62 -21.82 17.43
N THR A 124 -17.83 -22.98 18.04
CA THR A 124 -18.67 -23.11 19.24
C THR A 124 -17.88 -23.79 20.36
N GLY A 125 -17.60 -23.03 21.41
CA GLY A 125 -17.05 -23.51 22.67
C GLY A 125 -16.24 -22.43 23.39
N GLY A 126 -16.73 -21.76 24.44
CA GLY A 126 -17.91 -22.10 25.22
C GLY A 126 -18.36 -20.98 26.15
N GLY A 127 -19.69 -20.83 26.22
CA GLY A 127 -20.36 -20.57 27.48
C GLY A 127 -20.63 -21.93 28.12
N THR A 128 -20.14 -22.11 29.32
CA THR A 128 -20.28 -23.31 30.15
C THR A 128 -21.75 -23.59 30.52
N GLY A 129 -22.21 -24.80 30.24
CA GLY A 129 -23.05 -25.59 31.15
C GLY A 129 -24.56 -25.26 31.25
N PRO A 130 -25.36 -26.26 31.69
CA PRO A 130 -26.82 -26.18 31.79
C PRO A 130 -27.24 -25.51 33.10
N TYR A 131 -28.49 -25.02 33.14
CA TYR A 131 -29.17 -24.39 34.28
C TYR A 131 -28.93 -22.88 34.42
N TRP A 132 -29.95 -22.09 34.07
CA TRP A 132 -30.61 -21.11 34.96
C TRP A 132 -31.97 -20.75 34.35
N GLU A 133 -33.03 -21.20 35.03
CA GLU A 133 -34.42 -20.73 34.86
C GLU A 133 -34.56 -19.33 35.47
N HIS A 134 -35.24 -18.43 34.75
CA HIS A 134 -36.24 -17.42 35.18
C HIS A 134 -36.42 -16.36 34.09
#